data_AF-A0A8X6NDY1-F1
#
_entry.id   AF-A0A8X6NDY1-F1
#
_cell.length_a   1.000
_cell.length_b   1.000
_cell.length_c   1.000
_cell.angle_alpha   90.00
_cell.angle_beta   90.00
_cell.angle_gamma   90.00
#
_symmetry.space_group_name_H-M   'P 1'
#
loop_
_entity.id
_entity.type
_entity.pdbx_description
1 polymer ?
#
loop_
_entity_poly.entity_id
_entity_poly.type
_entity_poly.pdbx_seq_one_letter_code
_entity_poly.pdbx_strand_id
1 'polypeptide(L)'
;MEQWKKENFDVHPVHETVSLGANETKVLGLSWNSHEDYDTKSLLEFVSLGKNTKRFILQAVGKIFDPLGLISPFTVRMKCLLQDLWKEEIQ
;
A
#
# COMPACT_ATOMS: atom_id res chain seq x y z
N MET A 1 -22.96 -14.96 -16.42
CA MET A 1 -23.11 -13.82 -15.48
C MET A 1 -23.86 -14.22 -14.21
N GLU A 2 -23.72 -15.44 -13.68
CA GLU A 2 -24.54 -15.92 -12.54
C GLU A 2 -23.76 -16.72 -11.49
N GLN A 3 -22.42 -16.59 -11.44
CA GLN A 3 -21.60 -17.28 -10.43
C GLN A 3 -21.06 -16.37 -9.31
N TRP A 4 -21.15 -15.04 -9.43
CA TRP A 4 -20.64 -14.10 -8.42
C TRP A 4 -21.60 -13.85 -7.24
N LYS A 5 -22.80 -14.46 -7.21
CA LYS A 5 -23.83 -14.20 -6.20
C LYS A 5 -23.71 -15.04 -4.92
N LYS A 6 -22.72 -15.95 -4.81
CA LYS A 6 -22.71 -16.97 -3.74
C LYS A 6 -21.57 -16.90 -2.73
N GLU A 7 -20.76 -15.86 -2.78
CA GLU A 7 -19.86 -15.55 -1.67
C GLU A 7 -20.51 -14.45 -0.84
N ASN A 8 -21.03 -14.82 0.33
CA ASN A 8 -21.35 -13.88 1.40
C ASN A 8 -20.03 -13.24 1.85
N PHE A 9 -19.58 -12.25 1.09
CA PHE A 9 -18.68 -11.25 1.63
C PHE A 9 -19.54 -10.44 2.59
N ASP A 10 -19.31 -10.59 3.89
CA ASP A 10 -19.86 -9.68 4.89
C ASP A 10 -19.38 -8.27 4.52
N VAL A 11 -20.18 -7.58 3.71
CA VAL A 11 -20.04 -6.17 3.43
C VAL A 11 -20.43 -5.49 4.73
N HIS A 12 -19.44 -5.36 5.62
CA HIS A 12 -19.53 -4.41 6.71
C HIS A 12 -19.92 -3.06 6.08
N PRO A 13 -21.02 -2.46 6.54
CA PRO A 13 -21.53 -1.24 5.93
C PRO A 13 -20.42 -0.20 5.98
N VAL A 14 -20.12 0.36 4.80
CA VAL A 14 -19.27 1.54 4.62
C VAL A 14 -20.01 2.71 5.25
N HIS A 15 -19.99 2.77 6.58
CA HIS A 15 -20.47 3.90 7.36
C HIS A 15 -19.67 4.05 8.65
N GLU A 16 -18.35 3.88 8.54
CA GLU A 16 -17.45 4.55 9.46
C GLU A 16 -16.76 5.64 8.65
N THR A 17 -17.38 6.82 8.64
CA THR A 17 -16.74 8.06 8.23
C THR A 17 -15.59 8.33 9.19
N VAL A 18 -14.48 7.63 8.99
CA VAL A 18 -13.18 8.05 9.48
C VAL A 18 -12.96 9.42 8.85
N SER A 19 -12.86 10.45 9.68
CA SER A 19 -12.47 11.78 9.25
C SER A 19 -11.07 11.69 8.65
N LEU A 20 -10.99 11.36 7.36
CA LEU A 20 -9.79 11.54 6.55
C LEU A 20 -9.43 13.02 6.70
N GLY A 21 -8.29 13.30 7.34
CA GLY A 21 -7.72 14.63 7.31
C GLY A 21 -7.65 15.09 5.84
N ALA A 22 -7.72 16.39 5.58
CA ALA A 22 -7.85 16.94 4.22
C ALA A 22 -6.78 16.46 3.19
N ASN A 23 -5.73 15.77 3.65
CA ASN A 23 -4.60 15.27 2.87
C ASN A 23 -4.51 13.72 2.80
N GLU A 24 -5.42 12.98 3.44
CA GLU A 24 -5.41 11.51 3.45
C GLU A 24 -6.43 10.98 2.43
N THR A 25 -6.05 9.98 1.64
CA THR A 25 -6.90 9.35 0.61
C THR A 25 -6.63 7.85 0.60
N LYS A 26 -7.64 7.01 0.36
CA LYS A 26 -7.40 5.56 0.18
C LYS A 26 -7.09 5.23 -1.28
N VAL A 27 -5.93 4.65 -1.53
CA VAL A 27 -5.50 4.15 -2.85
C VAL A 27 -5.21 2.66 -2.72
N LEU A 28 -5.91 1.82 -3.51
CA LEU A 28 -5.75 0.35 -3.47
C LEU A 28 -5.96 -0.27 -2.07
N GLY A 29 -6.81 0.35 -1.23
CA GLY A 29 -7.05 -0.09 0.16
C GLY A 29 -5.97 0.32 1.16
N LEU A 30 -4.97 1.10 0.74
CA LEU A 30 -3.92 1.67 1.58
C LEU A 30 -4.22 3.14 1.87
N SER A 31 -3.95 3.61 3.09
CA SER A 31 -3.98 5.05 3.39
C SER A 31 -2.79 5.72 2.73
N TRP A 32 -3.08 6.77 1.97
CA TRP A 32 -2.15 7.63 1.26
C TRP A 32 -2.22 9.03 1.85
N ASN A 33 -1.10 9.54 2.37
CA ASN A 33 -0.97 10.90 2.86
C ASN A 33 0.10 11.61 2.02
N SER A 34 -0.32 12.56 1.19
CA SER A 34 0.56 13.27 0.26
C SER A 34 1.65 14.11 0.93
N HIS A 35 1.57 14.36 2.24
CA HIS A 35 2.61 15.09 2.98
C HIS A 35 3.59 14.11 3.64
N GLU A 36 3.08 13.04 4.22
CA GLU A 36 3.91 12.06 4.96
C GLU A 36 4.55 11.01 4.06
N ASP A 37 3.94 10.68 2.92
CA ASP A 37 4.46 9.63 2.03
C ASP A 37 5.62 10.13 1.16
N TYR A 38 5.70 11.44 0.92
CA TYR A 38 6.86 12.06 0.25
C TYR A 38 8.01 12.38 1.22
N ASP A 39 7.76 12.32 2.53
CA ASP A 39 8.77 12.59 3.55
C ASP A 39 9.63 11.35 3.79
N THR A 40 10.92 11.46 3.47
CA THR A 40 11.91 10.39 3.65
C THR A 40 12.11 10.03 5.12
N LYS A 41 11.85 10.96 6.05
CA LYS A 41 11.94 10.70 7.49
C LYS A 41 10.76 9.83 7.96
N SER A 42 9.53 10.20 7.61
CA SER A 42 8.34 9.40 7.85
C SER A 42 8.46 7.99 7.27
N LEU A 43 9.01 7.86 6.05
CA LEU A 43 9.29 6.56 5.44
C LEU A 43 10.29 5.73 6.27
N LEU A 44 11.38 6.35 6.74
CA LEU A 44 12.38 5.65 7.54
C LEU A 44 11.82 5.18 8.89
N GLU A 45 11.03 6.04 9.54
CA GLU A 45 10.31 5.70 10.78
C GLU A 45 9.33 4.54 10.54
N PHE A 46 8.57 4.57 9.44
CA PHE A 46 7.66 3.49 9.08
C PHE A 46 8.40 2.17 8.86
N VAL A 47 9.48 2.16 8.07
CA VAL A 47 10.28 0.96 7.79
C VAL A 47 10.95 0.43 9.05
N SER A 48 11.31 1.31 10.00
CA SER A 48 11.92 0.90 11.29
C SER A 48 10.99 0.04 12.16
N LEU A 49 9.67 0.05 11.91
CA LEU A 49 8.72 -0.86 12.57
C LEU A 49 8.99 -2.34 12.25
N GLY A 50 9.75 -2.63 11.18
CA GLY A 50 10.38 -3.94 10.97
C GLY A 50 9.43 -5.13 10.82
N LYS A 51 8.24 -4.94 10.25
CA LYS A 51 7.26 -6.02 10.11
C LYS A 51 7.51 -6.82 8.83
N ASN A 52 7.79 -8.11 8.96
CA ASN A 52 8.06 -9.00 7.83
C ASN A 52 6.77 -9.57 7.21
N THR A 53 5.81 -8.71 6.85
CA THR A 53 4.57 -9.15 6.17
C THR A 53 4.52 -8.59 4.75
N LYS A 54 3.95 -9.36 3.81
CA LYS A 54 3.74 -8.89 2.42
C LYS A 54 3.01 -7.55 2.36
N ARG A 55 1.99 -7.38 3.21
CA ARG A 55 1.23 -6.12 3.33
C ARG A 55 2.09 -4.94 3.81
N PHE A 56 2.99 -5.17 4.77
CA PHE A 56 3.88 -4.12 5.26
C PHE A 56 4.89 -3.69 4.19
N ILE A 57 5.47 -4.65 3.48
CA ILE A 57 6.39 -4.37 2.36
C ILE A 57 5.65 -3.58 1.27
N LEU A 58 4.43 -3.98 0.93
CA LEU A 58 3.59 -3.27 -0.03
C LEU A 58 3.30 -1.83 0.42
N GLN A 59 3.00 -1.62 1.70
CA GLN A 59 2.81 -0.27 2.27
C GLN A 59 4.08 0.56 2.19
N ALA A 60 5.25 0.00 2.53
CA ALA A 60 6.53 0.68 2.46
C ALA A 60 6.88 1.09 1.02
N VAL A 61 6.71 0.19 0.05
CA VAL A 61 6.93 0.46 -1.37
C VAL A 61 5.92 1.47 -1.90
N GLY A 62 4.66 1.39 -1.46
CA GLY A 62 3.60 2.32 -1.83
C GLY A 62 3.97 3.75 -1.53
N LYS A 63 4.48 4.02 -0.31
CA LYS A 63 4.95 5.34 0.13
C LYS A 63 6.02 5.94 -0.80
N ILE A 64 6.84 5.12 -1.45
CA ILE A 64 7.87 5.57 -2.40
C ILE A 64 7.22 5.90 -3.75
N PHE A 65 6.63 7.08 -3.85
CA PHE A 65 6.05 7.59 -5.09
C PHE A 65 6.97 8.58 -5.77
N ASP A 66 7.14 8.40 -7.08
CA ASP A 66 8.03 9.19 -7.92
C ASP A 66 7.22 9.89 -9.03
N PRO A 67 6.68 11.09 -8.79
CA PRO A 67 5.84 11.80 -9.76
C PRO A 67 6.61 12.17 -11.03
N LEU A 68 7.93 12.34 -10.94
CA LEU A 68 8.78 12.84 -12.02
C LEU A 68 9.60 11.72 -12.71
N GLY A 69 9.61 10.51 -12.16
CA GLY A 69 10.36 9.38 -12.72
C GLY A 69 11.88 9.41 -12.44
N LEU A 70 12.35 10.30 -11.56
CA LEU A 70 13.78 10.50 -11.29
C LEU A 70 14.44 9.29 -10.62
N ILE A 71 13.69 8.54 -9.82
CA ILE A 71 14.13 7.34 -9.10
C ILE A 71 13.51 6.07 -9.70
N SER A 72 12.94 6.14 -10.90
CA SER A 72 12.30 5.03 -11.61
C SER A 72 13.14 3.74 -11.64
N PRO A 73 14.47 3.76 -11.88
CA PRO A 73 15.28 2.53 -11.81
C PRO A 73 15.22 1.81 -10.45
N PHE A 74 15.01 2.54 -9.36
CA PHE A 74 14.86 1.98 -8.02
C PHE A 74 13.44 1.47 -7.77
N THR A 75 12.42 2.25 -8.14
CA THR A 75 11.02 1.84 -7.93
C THR A 75 10.64 0.63 -8.79
N VAL A 76 11.20 0.50 -10.00
CA VAL A 76 11.06 -0.70 -10.84
C VAL A 76 11.65 -1.94 -10.16
N ARG A 77 12.86 -1.84 -9.59
CA ARG A 77 13.48 -2.96 -8.85
C ARG A 77 12.62 -3.37 -7.65
N MET A 78 12.08 -2.42 -6.89
CA MET A 78 11.17 -2.72 -5.77
C MET A 78 9.89 -3.43 -6.23
N LYS A 79 9.31 -2.99 -7.35
CA LYS A 79 8.13 -3.66 -7.94
C LYS A 79 8.44 -5.09 -8.40
N CYS A 80 9.62 -5.35 -8.97
CA CYS A 80 10.05 -6.71 -9.29
C CYS A 80 10.17 -7.58 -8.03
N LEU A 81 10.84 -7.09 -6.98
CA LEU A 81 10.95 -7.81 -5.71
C LEU A 81 9.58 -8.12 -5.10
N LEU A 82 8.64 -7.18 -5.15
CA LEU A 82 7.28 -7.39 -4.67
C LEU A 82 6.53 -8.46 -5.48
N GLN A 83 6.73 -8.50 -6.80
CA GLN A 83 6.16 -9.55 -7.64
C GLN A 83 6.75 -10.92 -7.31
N ASP A 84 8.05 -10.99 -7.06
CA ASP A 84 8.72 -12.25 -6.72
C ASP A 84 8.26 -12.74 -5.34
N LEU A 85 8.16 -11.84 -4.35
CA LEU A 85 7.53 -12.13 -3.05
C LEU A 85 6.09 -12.64 -3.17
N TRP A 86 5.35 -12.22 -4.20
CA TRP A 86 3.98 -12.66 -4.41
C TRP A 86 3.88 -14.02 -5.09
N LYS A 87 4.87 -14.37 -5.92
CA LYS A 87 4.99 -15.70 -6.54
C LYS A 87 5.47 -16.74 -5.55
N GLU A 88 6.27 -16.34 -4.57
CA GLU A 88 6.67 -17.23 -3.50
C GLU A 88 5.51 -17.42 -2.51
N GLU A 89 5.14 -18.67 -2.23
CA GLU A 89 4.19 -19.04 -1.16
C GLU A 89 4.76 -18.81 0.25
N ILE A 90 5.59 -17.78 0.42
CA ILE A 90 6.03 -17.34 1.74
C ILE A 90 4.80 -16.74 2.44
N GLN A 91 4.36 -17.37 3.52
CA GLN A 91 3.27 -16.89 4.39
C GLN A 91 3.68 -15.62 5.14
#